data_AF-A0A6A5ERE7-F1
#
_entry.id   AF-A0A6A5ERE7-F1
#
_cell.length_a   1.000
_cell.length_b   1.000
_cell.length_c   1.000
_cell.angle_alpha   90.00
_cell.angle_beta   90.00
_cell.angle_gamma   90.00
#
_symmetry.space_group_name_H-M   'P 1'
#
loop_
_entity.id
_entity.type
_entity.pdbx_description
1 polymer ?
#
loop_
_entity_poly.entity_id
_entity_poly.type
_entity_poly.pdbx_seq_one_letter_code
_entity_poly.pdbx_strand_id
1 'polypeptide(L)'
;MTSPNTWYPLAASLFLSIVPTVAEVVNSLSDCDQFLLEGTQPQVPGILEGGRILNQNRYKPICQTFDNERRFVTLYDTENRIPVFSAYKYRGGVGKRPANDWKIEPQLEDEDDKNMKLGDKNKTYNHQAGNIDYRRNRVFDRGHIFPSFYIRTSHLHIGHSPYNIWPFHRNVRTCNIYI
;
A
#
# COMPACT_ATOMS: atom_id res chain seq x y z
N MET A 1 -1.54 -43.36 53.27
CA MET A 1 -1.07 -43.80 51.94
C MET A 1 -1.63 -42.84 50.90
N THR A 2 -0.73 -41.99 50.37
CA THR A 2 -0.72 -41.20 49.13
C THR A 2 -2.03 -40.82 48.40
N SER A 3 -2.29 -39.51 48.35
CA SER A 3 -3.18 -38.84 47.37
C SER A 3 -2.47 -38.69 46.01
N PRO A 4 -3.12 -38.93 44.86
CA PRO A 4 -2.49 -38.74 43.56
C PRO A 4 -2.54 -37.26 43.14
N ASN A 5 -1.37 -36.68 42.89
CA ASN A 5 -1.23 -35.36 42.27
C ASN A 5 -1.59 -35.45 40.78
N THR A 6 -2.69 -34.81 40.39
CA THR A 6 -3.08 -34.64 38.99
C THR A 6 -2.26 -33.52 38.35
N TRP A 7 -1.26 -33.89 37.56
CA TRP A 7 -0.51 -32.95 36.71
C TRP A 7 -1.32 -32.67 35.44
N TYR A 8 -1.85 -31.46 35.29
CA TYR A 8 -2.39 -31.01 34.00
C TYR A 8 -1.23 -30.43 33.17
N PRO A 9 -0.91 -30.98 31.99
CA PRO A 9 0.03 -30.33 31.09
C PRO A 9 -0.62 -29.04 30.57
N LEU A 10 0.04 -27.91 30.83
CA LEU A 10 -0.30 -26.63 30.21
C LEU A 10 -0.11 -26.78 28.70
N ALA A 11 -1.19 -27.05 27.98
CA ALA A 11 -1.22 -26.97 26.54
C ALA A 11 -1.00 -25.50 26.14
N ALA A 12 0.24 -25.16 25.79
CA ALA A 12 0.54 -23.87 25.18
C ALA A 12 -0.07 -23.85 23.77
N SER A 13 -1.30 -23.35 23.66
CA SER A 13 -1.93 -23.06 22.37
C SER A 13 -1.13 -21.96 21.67
N LEU A 14 -0.24 -22.38 20.77
CA LEU A 14 0.39 -21.48 19.81
C LEU A 14 -0.70 -21.06 18.81
N PHE A 15 -1.41 -19.98 19.13
CA PHE A 15 -2.27 -19.32 18.14
C PHE A 15 -1.36 -18.77 17.05
N LEU A 16 -1.14 -19.57 16.00
CA LEU A 16 -0.71 -19.06 14.71
C LEU A 16 -1.84 -18.16 14.23
N SER A 17 -1.78 -16.88 14.58
CA SER A 17 -2.60 -15.86 13.96
C SER A 17 -2.25 -15.85 12.49
N ILE A 18 -3.02 -16.60 11.70
CA ILE A 18 -3.05 -16.46 10.25
C ILE A 18 -3.67 -15.08 10.03
N VAL A 19 -2.85 -14.03 10.08
CA VAL A 19 -3.27 -12.70 9.66
C VAL A 19 -3.61 -12.86 8.18
N PRO A 20 -4.87 -12.65 7.77
CA PRO A 20 -5.20 -12.68 6.36
C PRO A 20 -4.38 -11.58 5.68
N THR A 21 -3.41 -12.00 4.89
CA THR A 21 -2.51 -11.12 4.16
C THR A 21 -3.22 -10.70 2.89
N VAL A 22 -3.99 -9.62 2.98
CA VAL A 22 -4.72 -9.04 1.86
C VAL A 22 -4.36 -7.56 1.73
N ALA A 23 -4.55 -6.95 0.55
CA ALA A 23 -4.37 -5.51 0.47
C ALA A 23 -5.53 -4.92 1.26
N GLU A 24 -5.28 -3.99 2.16
CA GLU A 24 -6.35 -3.59 3.07
C GLU A 24 -6.30 -2.09 3.21
N VAL A 25 -7.42 -1.46 2.89
CA VAL A 25 -7.72 -0.13 3.39
C VAL A 25 -7.89 -0.31 4.90
N VAL A 26 -6.82 -0.02 5.62
CA VAL A 26 -6.74 -0.25 7.08
C VAL A 26 -7.29 0.95 7.83
N ASN A 27 -7.48 0.79 9.14
CA ASN A 27 -7.96 1.87 10.01
C ASN A 27 -6.81 2.74 10.53
N SER A 28 -5.60 2.19 10.58
CA SER A 28 -4.42 2.87 11.11
C SER A 28 -3.16 2.54 10.30
N LEU A 29 -2.25 3.51 10.17
CA LEU A 29 -0.93 3.27 9.61
C LEU A 29 -0.09 2.30 10.44
N SER A 30 -0.41 2.12 11.73
CA SER A 30 0.25 1.15 12.60
C SER A 30 0.07 -0.29 12.11
N ASP A 31 -0.99 -0.59 11.37
CA ASP A 31 -1.28 -1.94 10.86
C ASP A 31 -0.24 -2.39 9.82
N CYS A 32 0.56 -1.44 9.31
CA CYS A 32 1.69 -1.64 8.42
C CYS A 32 2.96 -0.89 8.86
N ASP A 33 3.15 -0.72 10.16
CA ASP A 33 4.30 -0.01 10.74
C ASP A 33 5.65 -0.61 10.34
N GLN A 34 5.69 -1.89 9.96
CA GLN A 34 6.91 -2.54 9.52
C GLN A 34 7.54 -1.83 8.32
N PHE A 35 6.79 -1.05 7.52
CA PHE A 35 7.37 -0.31 6.40
C PHE A 35 7.82 1.11 6.75
N LEU A 36 7.49 1.59 7.95
CA LEU A 36 7.88 2.91 8.45
C LEU A 36 9.29 2.85 9.05
N LEU A 37 10.00 3.97 8.96
CA LEU A 37 11.32 4.10 9.57
C LEU A 37 11.18 3.92 11.08
N GLU A 38 11.84 2.89 11.63
CA GLU A 38 11.76 2.54 13.05
C GLU A 38 10.33 2.33 13.58
N GLY A 39 9.37 1.98 12.70
CA GLY A 39 7.94 1.87 13.06
C GLY A 39 7.27 3.22 13.34
N THR A 40 7.94 4.34 13.09
CA THR A 40 7.46 5.67 13.47
C THR A 40 6.57 6.27 12.39
N GLN A 41 5.35 6.65 12.76
CA GLN A 41 4.42 7.32 11.84
C GLN A 41 4.86 8.76 11.55
N PRO A 42 4.81 9.21 10.28
CA PRO A 42 5.15 10.58 9.94
C PRO A 42 4.11 11.56 10.52
N GLN A 43 4.53 12.82 10.68
CA GLN A 43 3.61 13.92 10.94
C GLN A 43 3.34 14.64 9.63
N VAL A 44 2.07 14.71 9.24
CA VAL A 44 1.63 15.43 8.04
C VAL A 44 0.62 16.47 8.50
N PRO A 45 1.02 17.74 8.71
CA PRO A 45 0.14 18.77 9.24
C PRO A 45 -1.18 18.86 8.48
N GLY A 46 -2.30 18.90 9.20
CA GLY A 46 -3.64 18.92 8.63
C GLY A 46 -4.15 17.58 8.07
N ILE A 47 -3.36 16.51 8.13
CA ILE A 47 -3.72 15.18 7.59
C ILE A 47 -3.52 14.08 8.64
N LEU A 48 -2.31 13.95 9.18
CA LEU A 48 -1.89 12.92 10.13
C LEU A 48 -1.09 13.57 11.26
N GLU A 49 -1.72 13.67 12.43
CA GLU A 49 -1.15 14.36 13.60
C GLU A 49 -1.22 13.47 14.84
N GLY A 50 -0.09 13.28 15.52
CA GLY A 50 -0.01 12.39 16.68
C GLY A 50 -0.41 10.93 16.36
N GLY A 51 -0.23 10.51 15.10
CA GLY A 51 -0.64 9.20 14.60
C GLY A 51 -2.14 9.05 14.31
N ARG A 52 -2.90 10.14 14.37
CA ARG A 52 -4.33 10.17 14.06
C ARG A 52 -4.58 10.84 12.72
N ILE A 53 -5.29 10.15 11.84
CA ILE A 53 -5.80 10.72 10.59
C ILE A 53 -6.95 11.67 10.92
N LEU A 54 -6.83 12.94 10.55
CA LEU A 54 -7.80 13.98 10.93
C LEU A 54 -9.13 13.84 10.18
N ASN A 55 -9.09 13.40 8.92
CA ASN A 55 -10.26 13.15 8.09
C ASN A 55 -10.21 11.73 7.50
N GLN A 56 -10.78 10.77 8.21
CA GLN A 56 -10.80 9.36 7.83
C GLN A 56 -11.73 9.07 6.63
N ASN A 57 -12.62 9.98 6.26
CA ASN A 57 -13.47 9.82 5.08
C ASN A 57 -12.68 10.05 3.79
N ARG A 58 -11.71 10.97 3.82
CA ARG A 58 -10.87 11.33 2.68
C ARG A 58 -9.53 10.59 2.67
N TYR A 59 -8.86 10.51 3.81
CA TYR A 59 -7.51 9.94 3.87
C TYR A 59 -7.59 8.48 4.32
N LYS A 60 -7.09 7.59 3.46
CA LYS A 60 -7.14 6.15 3.64
C LYS A 60 -5.72 5.60 3.75
N PRO A 61 -5.33 5.01 4.89
CA PRO A 61 -4.10 4.24 4.96
C PRO A 61 -4.32 2.89 4.27
N ILE A 62 -3.39 2.52 3.40
CA ILE A 62 -3.49 1.31 2.59
C ILE A 62 -2.25 0.46 2.81
N CYS A 63 -2.47 -0.73 3.37
CA CYS A 63 -1.51 -1.81 3.43
C CYS A 63 -1.47 -2.51 2.08
N GLN A 64 -0.43 -2.25 1.29
CA GLN A 64 -0.35 -2.76 -0.08
C GLN A 64 0.17 -4.19 -0.07
N THR A 65 -0.67 -5.12 -0.52
CA THR A 65 -0.36 -6.55 -0.52
C THR A 65 -0.41 -7.10 -1.92
N PHE A 66 0.63 -7.83 -2.30
CA PHE A 66 0.68 -8.53 -3.57
C PHE A 66 1.12 -9.97 -3.32
N ASP A 67 0.39 -10.90 -3.93
CA ASP A 67 0.60 -12.34 -3.77
C ASP A 67 0.59 -12.74 -2.29
N ASN A 68 -0.43 -12.26 -1.57
CA ASN A 68 -0.62 -12.50 -0.15
C ASN A 68 0.58 -12.12 0.74
N GLU A 69 1.40 -11.15 0.32
CA GLU A 69 2.46 -10.62 1.15
C GLU A 69 2.42 -9.10 1.11
N ARG A 70 2.43 -8.48 2.31
CA ARG A 70 2.47 -7.03 2.46
C ARG A 70 3.80 -6.50 1.92
N ARG A 71 3.77 -5.39 1.18
CA ARG A 71 4.90 -4.89 0.40
C ARG A 71 5.34 -3.50 0.79
N PHE A 72 4.37 -2.61 1.00
CA PHE A 72 4.59 -1.21 1.36
C PHE A 72 3.31 -0.65 1.98
N VAL A 73 3.38 0.56 2.49
CA VAL A 73 2.24 1.31 3.01
C VAL A 73 2.11 2.63 2.27
N THR A 74 0.87 3.06 2.03
CA THR A 74 0.56 4.36 1.45
C THR A 74 -0.52 5.04 2.26
N LEU A 75 -0.37 6.33 2.57
CA LEU A 75 -1.48 7.18 2.97
C LEU A 75 -2.05 7.84 1.71
N TYR A 76 -3.32 7.63 1.43
CA TYR A 76 -3.93 8.00 0.17
C TYR A 76 -5.04 9.04 0.33
N ASP A 77 -5.08 10.04 -0.55
CA ASP A 77 -6.14 11.05 -0.64
C ASP A 77 -7.15 10.61 -1.71
N THR A 78 -8.34 10.16 -1.29
CA THR A 78 -9.37 9.66 -2.21
C THR A 78 -10.05 10.76 -3.02
N GLU A 79 -10.09 11.99 -2.49
CA GLU A 79 -10.74 13.12 -3.17
C GLU A 79 -9.87 13.61 -4.33
N ASN A 80 -8.57 13.79 -4.07
CA ASN A 80 -7.62 14.16 -5.13
C ASN A 80 -7.13 12.97 -5.95
N ARG A 81 -7.39 11.74 -5.49
CA ARG A 81 -6.98 10.48 -6.12
C ARG A 81 -5.45 10.39 -6.28
N ILE A 82 -4.73 10.76 -5.22
CA ILE A 82 -3.26 10.78 -5.18
C ILE A 82 -2.70 10.27 -3.84
N PRO A 83 -1.52 9.62 -3.83
CA PRO A 83 -0.88 9.17 -2.59
C PRO A 83 -0.16 10.30 -1.85
N VAL A 84 -0.61 10.66 -0.64
CA VAL A 84 0.02 11.69 0.21
C VAL A 84 1.47 11.33 0.53
N PHE A 85 1.71 10.09 0.94
CA PHE A 85 3.05 9.53 1.08
C PHE A 85 3.01 8.00 0.97
N SER A 86 4.18 7.41 0.68
CA SER A 86 4.38 5.96 0.71
C SER A 86 5.67 5.62 1.45
N ALA A 87 5.70 4.47 2.10
CA ALA A 87 6.90 3.94 2.74
C ALA A 87 7.08 2.45 2.44
N TYR A 88 8.31 2.05 2.18
CA TYR A 88 8.69 0.69 1.79
C TYR A 88 10.08 0.36 2.35
N LYS A 89 10.38 -0.93 2.50
CA LYS A 89 11.76 -1.37 2.81
C LYS A 89 12.53 -1.62 1.52
N TYR A 90 13.60 -0.87 1.31
CA TYR A 90 14.58 -1.22 0.28
C TYR A 90 15.31 -2.50 0.67
N ARG A 91 15.29 -3.52 -0.19
CA ARG A 91 15.91 -4.83 0.05
C ARG A 91 17.03 -5.19 -0.92
N GLY A 92 17.54 -4.20 -1.67
CA GLY A 92 18.42 -4.46 -2.80
C GLY A 92 17.64 -5.01 -3.99
N GLY A 93 17.66 -4.30 -5.12
CA GLY A 93 16.91 -4.68 -6.32
C GLY A 93 17.69 -4.34 -7.59
N VAL A 94 17.75 -5.31 -8.50
CA VAL A 94 18.12 -5.11 -9.91
C VAL A 94 16.85 -5.40 -10.73
N GLY A 95 15.85 -4.54 -10.54
CA GLY A 95 14.53 -4.69 -11.14
C GLY A 95 14.54 -4.33 -12.63
N LYS A 96 13.66 -4.97 -13.41
CA LYS A 96 13.30 -4.48 -14.74
C LYS A 96 12.10 -3.54 -14.63
N ARG A 97 11.86 -2.73 -15.67
CA ARG A 97 10.57 -2.05 -15.78
C ARG A 97 9.49 -3.12 -15.98
N PRO A 98 8.46 -3.20 -15.14
CA PRO A 98 7.46 -4.24 -15.28
C PRO A 98 6.41 -3.84 -16.35
N ALA A 99 5.53 -4.77 -16.73
CA ALA A 99 4.54 -4.62 -17.81
C ALA A 99 3.56 -3.43 -17.61
N ASN A 100 2.81 -2.98 -18.61
CA ASN A 100 1.93 -1.82 -18.41
C ASN A 100 0.54 -2.18 -17.84
N ASP A 101 0.51 -2.87 -16.69
CA ASP A 101 -0.70 -3.44 -16.09
C ASP A 101 -1.13 -2.66 -14.85
N TRP A 102 -1.93 -1.62 -15.05
CA TRP A 102 -2.48 -0.78 -13.98
C TRP A 102 -3.39 -1.59 -13.06
N LYS A 103 -3.11 -1.56 -11.76
CA LYS A 103 -3.99 -2.17 -10.76
C LYS A 103 -4.90 -1.12 -10.12
N ILE A 104 -5.88 -1.56 -9.36
CA ILE A 104 -6.78 -0.74 -8.54
C ILE A 104 -7.00 -1.43 -7.19
N GLU A 105 -7.28 -0.66 -6.13
CA GLU A 105 -7.84 -1.26 -4.89
C GLU A 105 -9.35 -1.25 -5.02
N PRO A 106 -10.02 -2.41 -5.05
CA PRO A 106 -11.47 -2.48 -5.16
C PRO A 106 -12.18 -1.83 -3.96
N GLN A 107 -11.56 -1.93 -2.77
CA GLN A 107 -12.07 -1.37 -1.51
C GLN A 107 -12.28 0.14 -1.51
N LEU A 108 -11.57 0.90 -2.36
CA LEU A 108 -11.83 2.34 -2.48
C LEU A 108 -13.09 2.64 -3.30
N GLU A 109 -13.59 1.67 -4.07
CA GLU A 109 -14.74 1.83 -4.97
C GLU A 109 -15.94 1.02 -4.47
N ASP A 110 -15.98 0.77 -3.16
CA ASP A 110 -17.05 0.04 -2.47
C ASP A 110 -17.22 -1.41 -2.97
N GLU A 111 -16.14 -2.01 -3.48
CA GLU A 111 -16.13 -3.42 -3.92
C GLU A 111 -15.54 -4.33 -2.82
N ASP A 112 -16.19 -5.45 -2.53
CA ASP A 112 -15.77 -6.45 -1.52
C ASP A 112 -14.69 -7.40 -2.08
N ASP A 113 -13.60 -6.81 -2.58
CA ASP A 113 -12.39 -7.55 -2.94
C ASP A 113 -11.19 -6.87 -2.30
N LYS A 114 -10.56 -7.62 -1.41
CA LYS A 114 -9.44 -7.12 -0.64
C LYS A 114 -8.14 -7.12 -1.45
N ASN A 115 -8.01 -7.85 -2.56
CA ASN A 115 -6.76 -7.85 -3.31
C ASN A 115 -6.75 -6.75 -4.38
N MET A 116 -5.57 -6.17 -4.60
CA MET A 116 -5.34 -5.35 -5.78
C MET A 116 -5.66 -6.16 -7.04
N LYS A 117 -6.40 -5.57 -7.97
CA LYS A 117 -6.78 -6.24 -9.22
C LYS A 117 -6.50 -5.38 -10.43
N LEU A 118 -6.50 -5.98 -11.62
CA LEU A 118 -6.32 -5.24 -12.86
C LEU A 118 -7.45 -4.22 -13.02
N GLY A 119 -7.09 -2.96 -13.21
CA GLY A 119 -8.03 -1.90 -13.50
C GLY A 119 -8.52 -1.98 -14.95
N ASP A 120 -9.82 -1.71 -15.14
CA ASP A 120 -10.37 -1.55 -16.48
C ASP A 120 -9.76 -0.28 -17.12
N LYS A 121 -9.19 -0.45 -18.32
CA LYS A 121 -8.51 0.61 -19.06
C LYS A 121 -9.46 1.76 -19.47
N ASN A 122 -10.75 1.52 -19.47
CA ASN A 122 -11.79 2.45 -19.92
C ASN A 122 -12.77 2.86 -18.81
N LYS A 123 -12.63 2.32 -17.59
CA LYS A 123 -13.43 2.75 -16.44
C LYS A 123 -12.82 4.00 -15.80
N THR A 124 -13.68 4.91 -15.39
CA THR A 124 -13.34 6.00 -14.46
C THR A 124 -13.67 5.53 -13.05
N TYR A 125 -12.83 5.92 -12.10
CA TYR A 125 -12.97 5.56 -10.70
C TYR A 125 -13.19 6.85 -9.89
N ASN A 126 -14.00 6.76 -8.84
CA ASN A 126 -14.44 7.92 -8.08
C ASN A 126 -13.41 8.29 -7.01
N HIS A 127 -12.78 7.30 -6.40
CA HIS A 127 -11.92 7.47 -5.23
C HIS A 127 -10.48 7.11 -5.51
N GLN A 128 -10.12 6.73 -6.73
CA GLN A 128 -8.74 6.50 -7.13
C GLN A 128 -8.47 6.87 -8.59
N ALA A 129 -7.19 7.00 -8.94
CA ALA A 129 -6.81 7.25 -10.32
C ALA A 129 -6.91 5.96 -11.15
N GLY A 130 -7.52 6.06 -12.33
CA GLY A 130 -7.57 5.01 -13.33
C GLY A 130 -6.61 5.25 -14.49
N ASN A 131 -6.50 4.25 -15.37
CA ASN A 131 -5.77 4.40 -16.63
C ASN A 131 -6.27 5.57 -17.49
N ILE A 132 -7.58 5.84 -17.45
CA ILE A 132 -8.22 6.85 -18.28
C ILE A 132 -7.77 8.27 -17.92
N ASP A 133 -7.47 8.53 -16.65
CA ASP A 133 -7.03 9.82 -16.13
C ASP A 133 -5.67 10.24 -16.70
N TYR A 134 -4.80 9.27 -17.04
CA TYR A 134 -3.48 9.52 -17.62
C TYR A 134 -3.47 9.37 -19.14
N ARG A 135 -4.20 8.39 -19.70
CA ARG A 135 -4.19 8.12 -21.15
C ARG A 135 -4.68 9.32 -21.97
N ARG A 136 -5.66 10.06 -21.45
CA ARG A 136 -6.21 11.26 -22.10
C ARG A 136 -5.40 12.52 -21.80
N ASN A 137 -4.43 12.46 -20.89
CA ASN A 137 -3.75 13.63 -20.38
C ASN A 137 -2.43 13.91 -21.12
N ARG A 138 -2.40 15.07 -21.78
CA ARG A 138 -1.29 15.86 -22.35
C ARG A 138 -0.07 16.15 -21.48
N VAL A 139 -0.28 16.21 -20.18
CA VAL A 139 0.59 16.99 -19.29
C VAL A 139 1.29 16.09 -18.28
N PHE A 140 0.61 15.04 -17.82
CA PHE A 140 1.10 14.19 -16.73
C PHE A 140 1.42 12.77 -17.19
N ASP A 141 2.54 12.26 -16.68
CA ASP A 141 2.92 10.85 -16.75
C ASP A 141 2.64 10.14 -15.43
N ARG A 142 2.64 8.81 -15.52
CA ARG A 142 2.54 7.89 -14.38
C ARG A 142 3.94 7.70 -13.78
N GLY A 143 4.34 8.59 -12.88
CA GLY A 143 5.63 8.51 -12.21
C GLY A 143 5.53 7.69 -10.94
N HIS A 144 6.37 6.67 -10.79
CA HIS A 144 6.38 5.84 -9.60
C HIS A 144 7.06 6.58 -8.44
N ILE A 145 6.44 6.61 -7.27
CA ILE A 145 7.03 7.13 -6.03
C ILE A 145 8.15 6.18 -5.57
N PHE A 146 7.92 4.88 -5.62
CA PHE A 146 8.96 3.86 -5.46
C PHE A 146 9.47 3.39 -6.83
N PRO A 147 10.73 3.72 -7.20
CA PRO A 147 11.29 3.39 -8.51
C PRO A 147 11.25 1.90 -8.82
N SER A 148 10.80 1.54 -10.02
CA SER A 148 10.68 0.14 -10.42
C SER A 148 11.99 -0.64 -10.41
N PHE A 149 13.14 0.06 -10.53
CA PHE A 149 14.46 -0.57 -10.50
C PHE A 149 14.82 -1.12 -9.12
N TYR A 150 14.28 -0.52 -8.06
CA TYR A 150 14.50 -0.96 -6.68
C TYR A 150 13.62 -2.14 -6.28
N ILE A 151 12.68 -2.54 -7.15
CA ILE A 151 11.83 -3.70 -6.98
C ILE A 151 12.62 -4.95 -7.38
N ARG A 152 12.80 -5.89 -6.45
CA ARG A 152 13.43 -7.19 -6.75
C ARG A 152 12.63 -7.95 -7.81
N THR A 153 13.28 -8.77 -8.64
CA THR A 153 12.62 -9.53 -9.72
C THR A 153 11.45 -10.40 -9.26
N SER A 154 11.50 -10.96 -8.04
CA SER A 154 10.37 -11.68 -7.43
C SER A 154 9.14 -10.79 -7.16
N HIS A 155 9.31 -9.47 -7.19
CA HIS A 155 8.38 -8.44 -6.72
C HIS A 155 7.90 -7.53 -7.87
N LEU A 156 8.32 -7.79 -9.12
CA LEU A 156 8.08 -6.95 -10.31
C LEU A 156 6.62 -6.53 -10.51
N HIS A 157 5.65 -7.37 -10.15
CA HIS A 157 4.22 -7.08 -10.31
C HIS A 157 3.66 -6.00 -9.37
N ILE A 158 4.45 -5.54 -8.40
CA ILE A 158 4.07 -4.52 -7.40
C ILE A 158 4.28 -3.11 -7.96
N GLY A 159 5.22 -2.98 -8.90
CA GLY A 159 5.56 -1.69 -9.51
C GLY A 159 4.43 -1.04 -10.27
N HIS A 160 3.23 -1.65 -10.39
CA HIS A 160 2.09 -1.06 -11.09
C HIS A 160 0.88 -0.79 -10.20
N SER A 161 1.06 -0.83 -8.88
CA SER A 161 0.02 -0.34 -7.99
C SER A 161 -0.18 1.16 -8.23
N PRO A 162 -1.41 1.63 -8.49
CA PRO A 162 -1.71 3.02 -8.84
C PRO A 162 -1.39 3.97 -7.68
N TYR A 163 -1.33 3.42 -6.47
CA TYR A 163 -1.03 4.10 -5.21
C TYR A 163 0.45 4.36 -4.98
N ASN A 164 1.29 3.78 -5.83
CA ASN A 164 2.69 4.12 -5.91
C ASN A 164 2.96 5.07 -7.08
N ILE A 165 1.92 5.71 -7.63
CA ILE A 165 2.02 6.57 -8.80
C ILE A 165 1.50 7.95 -8.45
N TRP A 166 2.33 8.96 -8.69
CA TRP A 166 1.97 10.36 -8.56
C TRP A 166 1.92 10.98 -9.96
N PRO A 167 1.00 11.93 -10.21
CA PRO A 167 1.02 12.69 -11.45
C PRO A 167 2.30 13.52 -11.52
N PHE A 168 3.20 13.15 -12.42
CA PHE A 168 4.42 13.90 -12.71
C PHE A 168 4.25 14.66 -14.01
N HIS A 169 4.48 15.97 -14.00
CA HIS A 169 4.51 16.75 -15.24
C HIS A 169 5.58 16.16 -16.16
N ARG A 170 5.28 15.95 -17.44
CA ARG A 170 6.18 15.28 -18.41
C ARG A 170 7.61 15.85 -18.48
N ASN A 171 7.77 17.11 -18.15
CA ASN A 171 9.08 17.80 -18.13
C ASN A 171 9.87 17.62 -16.81
N VAL A 172 9.29 16.96 -15.81
CA VAL A 172 9.92 16.65 -14.51
C VAL A 172 10.06 15.13 -14.41
N ARG A 173 11.29 14.63 -14.46
CA ARG A 173 11.52 13.17 -14.57
C ARG A 173 11.59 12.43 -13.24
N THR A 174 11.76 13.10 -12.10
CA THR A 174 11.83 12.45 -10.77
C THR A 174 11.76 13.49 -9.65
N CYS A 175 10.83 13.33 -8.70
CA CYS A 175 11.05 13.76 -7.31
C CYS A 175 11.26 12.49 -6.51
N ASN A 176 12.51 12.12 -6.25
CA ASN A 176 12.82 11.03 -5.32
C ASN A 176 13.06 11.68 -3.95
N ILE A 177 12.14 11.48 -3.01
CA ILE A 177 12.44 11.70 -1.59
C ILE A 177 13.08 10.39 -1.13
N TYR A 178 14.41 10.40 -0.99
CA TYR A 178 15.15 9.33 -0.35
C TYR A 178 15.05 9.52 1.17
N ILE A 179 14.55 8.50 1.87
CA ILE A 179 14.75 8.33 3.32
C ILE A 179 15.62 7.11 3.50
#